data_AF-A0A380BVR8-F1
#
_entry.id   AF-A0A380BVR8-F1
#
_cell.length_a   1.000
_cell.length_b   1.000
_cell.length_c   1.000
_cell.angle_alpha   90.00
_cell.angle_beta   90.00
_cell.angle_gamma   90.00
#
_symmetry.space_group_name_H-M   'P 1'
#
loop_
_entity.id
_entity.type
_entity.pdbx_description
1 polymer ?
#
loop_
_entity_poly.entity_id
_entity_poly.type
_entity_poly.pdbx_seq_one_letter_code
_entity_poly.pdbx_strand_id
1 'polypeptide(L)'
;MIPGDVVDIPEYPAIVKSRPIAGDNNNAVLLNLDKIRHFNFIRDDIPFRTKKDILIGRFAAYQQHRKHFFELYFGHQLCDLGSVVMDNDHPEWYSKPISIQQHLDYKFILSLEGNDVATNLKWIMSSNSVAVMPLPKYETWFMEGKLIPDFHYIQIKDDYSDLEEKLHYYIDHPQEAEKIINNAHQYIQQFKNRKLEDLIALRVLEKYFTKTNQGL
;
A
#
# COMPACT_ATOMS: atom_id res chain seq x y z
N MET A 1 11.41 -16.73 -14.23
CA MET A 1 11.02 -15.43 -13.68
C MET A 1 9.86 -14.91 -14.51
N ILE A 2 8.84 -14.32 -13.88
CA ILE A 2 7.73 -13.68 -14.57
C ILE A 2 7.77 -12.19 -14.21
N PRO A 3 7.95 -11.28 -15.18
CA PRO A 3 8.09 -9.85 -14.93
C PRO A 3 6.73 -9.18 -14.69
N GLY A 4 6.76 -8.02 -14.03
CA GLY A 4 5.60 -7.14 -13.87
C GLY A 4 4.72 -7.46 -12.67
N ASP A 5 3.50 -6.94 -12.72
CA ASP A 5 2.47 -7.10 -11.68
C ASP A 5 1.83 -8.49 -11.85
N VAL A 6 2.27 -9.45 -11.06
CA VAL A 6 1.77 -10.83 -11.08
C VAL A 6 0.65 -10.96 -10.05
N VAL A 7 -0.54 -11.31 -10.54
CA VAL A 7 -1.78 -11.46 -9.75
C VAL A 7 -2.32 -12.88 -9.76
N ASP A 8 -1.70 -13.77 -10.53
CA ASP A 8 -2.03 -15.19 -10.60
C ASP A 8 -0.87 -16.02 -10.07
N ILE A 9 -1.18 -17.23 -9.59
CA ILE A 9 -0.16 -18.15 -9.08
C ILE A 9 0.44 -18.92 -10.28
N PRO A 10 1.77 -18.87 -10.50
CA PRO A 10 2.41 -19.61 -11.59
C PRO A 10 2.25 -21.13 -11.46
N GLU A 11 2.10 -21.83 -12.59
CA GLU A 11 2.01 -23.30 -12.62
C GLU A 11 3.30 -23.99 -12.16
N TYR A 12 4.46 -23.36 -12.42
CA TYR A 12 5.78 -23.83 -12.01
C TYR A 12 6.47 -22.78 -11.13
N PRO A 13 7.40 -23.18 -10.23
CA PRO A 13 8.15 -22.24 -9.41
C PRO A 13 8.76 -21.11 -10.24
N ALA A 14 8.42 -19.88 -9.91
CA ALA A 14 8.88 -18.69 -10.61
C ALA A 14 9.17 -17.56 -9.62
N ILE A 15 10.26 -16.84 -9.89
CA ILE A 15 10.53 -15.56 -9.24
C ILE A 15 9.56 -14.50 -9.78
N VAL A 16 8.88 -13.80 -8.87
CA VAL A 16 7.87 -12.77 -9.15
C VAL A 16 8.04 -11.55 -8.24
N LYS A 17 7.53 -10.40 -8.67
CA LYS A 17 7.51 -9.15 -7.88
C LYS A 17 6.40 -9.17 -6.83
N SER A 18 5.22 -9.62 -7.25
CA SER A 18 4.00 -9.69 -6.46
C SER A 18 3.34 -11.07 -6.59
N ARG A 19 2.43 -11.40 -5.66
CA ARG A 19 1.60 -12.61 -5.72
C ARG A 19 0.32 -12.46 -4.89
N PRO A 20 -0.71 -13.28 -5.12
CA PRO A 20 -1.84 -13.40 -4.19
C PRO A 20 -1.40 -13.79 -2.77
N ILE A 21 -2.00 -13.16 -1.77
CA ILE A 21 -1.85 -13.55 -0.36
C ILE A 21 -2.61 -14.84 -0.08
N ALA A 22 -3.83 -14.96 -0.63
CA ALA A 22 -4.67 -16.14 -0.48
C ALA A 22 -4.31 -17.24 -1.50
N GLY A 23 -4.61 -18.49 -1.14
CA GLY A 23 -4.39 -19.66 -2.00
C GLY A 23 -3.02 -20.34 -1.80
N ASP A 24 -2.72 -21.30 -2.67
CA ASP A 24 -1.46 -22.04 -2.64
C ASP A 24 -0.38 -21.32 -3.47
N ASN A 25 0.23 -20.28 -2.89
CA ASN A 25 1.22 -19.46 -3.58
C ASN A 25 2.65 -20.03 -3.56
N ASN A 26 2.82 -21.34 -3.34
CA ASN A 26 4.11 -22.02 -3.21
C ASN A 26 5.03 -21.84 -4.44
N ASN A 27 4.46 -21.70 -5.63
CA ASN A 27 5.20 -21.48 -6.87
C ASN A 27 5.56 -20.00 -7.12
N ALA A 28 4.94 -19.06 -6.40
CA ALA A 28 5.19 -17.64 -6.56
C ALA A 28 6.26 -17.18 -5.56
N VAL A 29 7.53 -17.27 -5.94
CA VAL A 29 8.66 -16.91 -5.07
C VAL A 29 8.93 -15.41 -5.18
N LEU A 30 8.66 -14.67 -4.11
CA LEU A 30 8.89 -13.23 -4.07
C LEU A 30 10.37 -12.89 -4.08
N LEU A 31 10.74 -11.88 -4.87
CA LEU A 31 12.02 -11.20 -4.79
C LEU A 31 11.79 -9.68 -4.78
N ASN A 32 12.71 -8.89 -4.22
CA ASN A 32 12.59 -7.43 -4.11
C ASN A 32 12.77 -6.68 -5.44
N LEU A 33 12.05 -7.10 -6.48
CA LEU A 33 11.99 -6.43 -7.77
C LEU A 33 11.38 -5.03 -7.62
N ASP A 34 11.77 -4.10 -8.50
CA ASP A 34 11.33 -2.70 -8.47
C ASP A 34 11.56 -1.96 -7.14
N LYS A 35 12.59 -2.37 -6.37
CA LYS A 35 12.92 -1.84 -5.03
C LYS A 35 12.95 -0.31 -4.96
N ILE A 36 13.50 0.35 -5.98
CA ILE A 36 13.65 1.82 -6.02
C ILE A 36 12.28 2.52 -5.99
N ARG A 37 11.28 1.94 -6.67
CA ARG A 37 9.94 2.52 -6.77
C ARG A 37 9.11 2.27 -5.51
N HIS A 38 9.28 1.11 -4.89
CA HIS A 38 8.42 0.68 -3.78
C HIS A 38 9.01 0.98 -2.40
N PHE A 39 10.33 0.84 -2.19
CA PHE A 39 10.97 1.01 -0.89
C PHE A 39 11.53 2.43 -0.68
N ASN A 40 10.72 3.43 -1.01
CA ASN A 40 11.02 4.82 -0.74
C ASN A 40 10.43 5.23 0.62
N PHE A 41 11.23 5.11 1.68
CA PHE A 41 10.82 5.56 3.01
C PHE A 41 11.11 7.04 3.19
N ILE A 42 10.10 7.78 3.58
CA ILE A 42 10.19 9.23 3.77
C ILE A 42 10.42 9.58 5.23
N ARG A 43 10.82 10.82 5.46
CA ARG A 43 10.79 11.46 6.76
C ARG A 43 9.62 12.44 6.78
N ASP A 44 8.80 12.32 7.82
CA ASP A 44 7.68 13.22 8.06
C ASP A 44 7.83 13.82 9.45
N ASP A 45 8.10 15.13 9.51
CA ASP A 45 8.25 15.86 10.77
C ASP A 45 6.94 16.55 11.20
N ILE A 46 5.84 16.38 10.44
CA ILE A 46 4.54 16.97 10.76
C ILE A 46 3.82 16.06 11.77
N PRO A 47 3.47 16.54 12.98
CA PRO A 47 2.72 15.75 13.95
C PRO A 47 1.33 15.37 13.44
N PHE A 48 0.87 14.15 13.70
CA PHE A 48 -0.46 13.68 13.27
C PHE A 48 -1.59 14.65 13.65
N ARG A 49 -1.54 15.17 14.88
CA ARG A 49 -2.57 16.05 15.45
C ARG A 49 -2.69 17.41 14.75
N THR A 50 -1.68 17.86 14.00
CA THR A 50 -1.72 19.14 13.29
C THR A 50 -2.13 18.99 11.83
N LYS A 51 -2.26 17.75 11.34
CA LYS A 51 -2.69 17.45 9.97
C LYS A 51 -4.21 17.63 9.83
N LYS A 52 -4.68 17.84 8.61
CA LYS A 52 -6.10 17.99 8.28
C LYS A 52 -6.86 16.69 8.55
N ASP A 53 -8.06 16.81 9.12
CA ASP A 53 -9.04 15.74 9.37
C ASP A 53 -9.72 15.24 8.08
N ILE A 54 -8.93 15.01 7.03
CA ILE A 54 -9.40 14.68 5.69
C ILE A 54 -8.58 13.50 5.17
N LEU A 55 -9.24 12.58 4.49
CA LEU A 55 -8.62 11.54 3.68
C LEU A 55 -8.22 12.08 2.32
N ILE A 56 -6.94 12.00 1.97
CA ILE A 56 -6.47 12.36 0.64
C ILE A 56 -6.23 11.12 -0.24
N GLY A 57 -6.67 11.21 -1.50
CA GLY A 57 -6.41 10.21 -2.53
C GLY A 57 -5.98 10.86 -3.85
N ARG A 58 -4.81 10.45 -4.36
CA ARG A 58 -4.32 10.80 -5.70
C ARG A 58 -3.77 9.55 -6.39
N PHE A 59 -4.52 9.00 -7.33
CA PHE A 59 -4.12 7.82 -8.09
C PHE A 59 -4.88 7.75 -9.41
N ALA A 60 -4.48 6.82 -10.28
CA ALA A 60 -5.21 6.55 -11.51
C ALA A 60 -6.50 5.75 -11.19
N ALA A 61 -7.67 6.34 -11.44
CA ALA A 61 -8.96 5.73 -11.17
C ALA A 61 -9.47 4.88 -12.36
N TYR A 62 -8.68 3.89 -12.79
CA TYR A 62 -9.04 3.02 -13.92
C TYR A 62 -9.85 1.80 -13.49
N GLN A 63 -9.41 1.15 -12.41
CA GLN A 63 -10.00 -0.10 -11.94
C GLN A 63 -11.39 0.15 -11.33
N GLN A 64 -12.30 -0.81 -11.53
CA GLN A 64 -13.70 -0.69 -11.08
C GLN A 64 -13.81 -0.38 -9.58
N HIS A 65 -13.00 -1.02 -8.74
CA HIS A 65 -13.02 -0.74 -7.29
C HIS A 65 -12.52 0.66 -6.94
N ARG A 66 -11.65 1.28 -7.74
CA ARG A 66 -11.23 2.67 -7.56
C ARG A 66 -12.28 3.65 -8.07
N LYS A 67 -12.92 3.35 -9.20
CA LYS A 67 -14.07 4.12 -9.71
C LYS A 67 -15.21 4.11 -8.69
N HIS A 68 -15.53 2.94 -8.14
CA HIS A 68 -16.55 2.80 -7.11
C HIS A 68 -16.27 3.67 -5.86
N PHE A 69 -15.00 3.74 -5.42
CA PHE A 69 -14.63 4.64 -4.33
C PHE A 69 -14.90 6.12 -4.67
N PHE A 70 -14.60 6.53 -5.89
CA PHE A 70 -14.85 7.90 -6.36
C PHE A 70 -16.36 8.17 -6.48
N GLU A 71 -17.16 7.23 -6.98
CA GLU A 71 -18.62 7.37 -7.05
C GLU A 71 -19.25 7.63 -5.68
N LEU A 72 -18.73 6.98 -4.64
CA LEU A 72 -19.23 7.15 -3.26
C LEU A 72 -18.72 8.43 -2.60
N TYR A 73 -17.46 8.81 -2.81
CA TYR A 73 -16.77 9.79 -1.96
C TYR A 73 -16.18 11.00 -2.69
N PHE A 74 -16.31 11.13 -4.01
CA PHE A 74 -15.84 12.32 -4.71
C PHE A 74 -16.67 13.54 -4.32
N GLY A 75 -16.00 14.60 -3.84
CA GLY A 75 -16.65 15.79 -3.28
C GLY A 75 -17.20 15.62 -1.86
N HIS A 76 -16.96 14.48 -1.21
CA HIS A 76 -17.36 14.24 0.18
C HIS A 76 -16.53 15.09 1.16
N GLN A 77 -17.14 15.60 2.23
CA GLN A 77 -16.48 16.52 3.18
C GLN A 77 -15.25 15.93 3.90
N LEU A 78 -15.21 14.60 4.07
CA LEU A 78 -14.09 13.89 4.69
C LEU A 78 -12.99 13.51 3.67
N CYS A 79 -13.19 13.76 2.38
CA CYS A 79 -12.35 13.23 1.32
C CYS A 79 -11.88 14.32 0.35
N ASP A 80 -10.57 14.39 0.14
CA ASP A 80 -9.95 15.16 -0.92
C ASP A 80 -9.44 14.17 -1.98
N LEU A 81 -10.26 13.92 -3.01
CA LEU A 81 -9.99 12.92 -4.05
C LEU A 81 -9.68 13.57 -5.40
N GLY A 82 -8.79 12.92 -6.14
CA GLY A 82 -8.50 13.32 -7.50
C GLY A 82 -7.79 12.23 -8.29
N SER A 83 -8.25 11.99 -9.50
CA SER A 83 -7.62 11.12 -10.47
C SER A 83 -6.47 11.87 -11.16
N VAL A 84 -5.29 11.27 -11.25
CA VAL A 84 -4.14 11.89 -11.96
C VAL A 84 -4.14 11.61 -13.46
N VAL A 85 -5.19 10.94 -13.93
CA VAL A 85 -5.42 10.55 -15.32
C VAL A 85 -6.82 10.98 -15.72
N MET A 86 -6.97 11.45 -16.96
CA MET A 86 -8.27 11.87 -17.47
C MET A 86 -9.14 10.63 -17.70
N ASP A 87 -10.38 10.69 -17.23
CA ASP A 87 -11.45 9.78 -17.61
C ASP A 87 -12.48 10.60 -18.39
N ASN A 88 -12.86 10.14 -19.59
CA ASN A 88 -13.81 10.86 -20.42
C ASN A 88 -15.24 10.77 -19.87
N ASP A 89 -15.54 9.71 -19.12
CA ASP A 89 -16.86 9.52 -18.50
C ASP A 89 -17.00 10.36 -17.23
N HIS A 90 -15.88 10.64 -16.55
CA HIS A 90 -15.79 11.43 -15.32
C HIS A 90 -14.67 12.47 -15.37
N PRO A 91 -14.75 13.48 -16.27
CA PRO A 91 -13.72 14.50 -16.40
C PRO A 91 -13.54 15.33 -15.12
N GLU A 92 -14.59 15.44 -14.29
CA GLU A 92 -14.57 16.13 -13.00
C GLU A 92 -13.63 15.49 -11.98
N TRP A 93 -13.34 14.19 -12.09
CA TRP A 93 -12.42 13.51 -11.19
C TRP A 93 -10.96 13.91 -11.44
N TYR A 94 -10.65 14.47 -12.61
CA TYR A 94 -9.28 14.82 -12.94
C TYR A 94 -8.72 15.91 -12.01
N SER A 95 -7.53 15.65 -11.49
CA SER A 95 -6.75 16.59 -10.70
C SER A 95 -5.28 16.51 -11.09
N LYS A 96 -4.55 17.62 -10.94
CA LYS A 96 -3.10 17.59 -11.13
C LYS A 96 -2.46 16.70 -10.05
N PRO A 97 -1.43 15.91 -10.41
CA PRO A 97 -0.68 15.17 -9.42
C PRO A 97 -0.03 16.13 -8.41
N ILE A 98 0.04 15.71 -7.16
CA ILE A 98 0.68 16.45 -6.07
C ILE A 98 1.86 15.64 -5.53
N SER A 99 2.80 16.32 -4.88
CA SER A 99 3.97 15.69 -4.27
C SER A 99 3.60 14.84 -3.04
N ILE A 100 4.49 13.91 -2.66
CA ILE A 100 4.33 13.17 -1.40
C ILE A 100 4.22 14.15 -0.22
N GLN A 101 5.03 15.22 -0.20
CA GLN A 101 5.03 16.21 0.87
C GLN A 101 3.65 16.86 1.08
N GLN A 102 2.91 17.13 0.00
CA GLN A 102 1.56 17.69 0.09
C GLN A 102 0.53 16.70 0.65
N HIS A 103 0.73 15.39 0.45
CA HIS A 103 -0.13 14.39 1.11
C HIS A 103 0.09 14.36 2.62
N LEU A 104 1.28 14.73 3.10
CA LEU A 104 1.61 14.71 4.54
C LEU A 104 0.88 15.79 5.34
N ASP A 105 0.21 16.74 4.68
CA ASP A 105 -0.66 17.70 5.37
C ASP A 105 -1.98 17.07 5.86
N TYR A 106 -2.26 15.81 5.49
CA TYR A 106 -3.52 15.11 5.74
C TYR A 106 -3.31 13.95 6.72
N LYS A 107 -4.24 13.77 7.67
CA LYS A 107 -4.16 12.68 8.64
C LYS A 107 -4.23 11.32 7.97
N PHE A 108 -5.08 11.18 6.96
CA PHE A 108 -5.38 9.90 6.35
C PHE A 108 -5.01 9.92 4.88
N ILE A 109 -4.37 8.85 4.41
CA ILE A 109 -3.98 8.70 3.01
C ILE A 109 -4.53 7.39 2.49
N LEU A 110 -5.33 7.49 1.43
CA LEU A 110 -5.99 6.36 0.80
C LEU A 110 -4.98 5.48 0.05
N SER A 111 -4.99 4.17 0.34
CA SER A 111 -4.08 3.20 -0.27
C SER A 111 -4.85 2.05 -0.92
N LEU A 112 -5.44 2.32 -2.09
CA LEU A 112 -6.13 1.29 -2.86
C LEU A 112 -5.18 0.56 -3.81
N GLU A 113 -5.25 -0.76 -3.80
CA GLU A 113 -4.57 -1.63 -4.77
C GLU A 113 -4.93 -1.23 -6.21
N GLY A 114 -4.00 -1.47 -7.13
CA GLY A 114 -4.13 -1.14 -8.55
C GLY A 114 -4.34 -2.41 -9.34
N ASN A 115 -3.32 -2.77 -10.13
CA ASN A 115 -3.24 -4.10 -10.72
C ASN A 115 -2.81 -5.11 -9.64
N ASP A 116 -1.77 -4.79 -8.89
CA ASP A 116 -1.29 -5.53 -7.72
C ASP A 116 -1.36 -4.63 -6.46
N VAL A 117 -0.27 -4.48 -5.71
CA VAL A 117 -0.19 -3.67 -4.49
C VAL A 117 -0.26 -2.16 -4.75
N ALA A 118 -0.77 -1.43 -3.76
CA ALA A 118 -0.71 0.03 -3.77
C ALA A 118 0.74 0.53 -3.63
N THR A 119 1.23 1.27 -4.63
CA THR A 119 2.61 1.80 -4.60
C THR A 119 2.85 2.75 -3.42
N ASN A 120 1.79 3.42 -2.93
CA ASN A 120 1.92 4.42 -1.87
C ASN A 120 2.02 3.87 -0.45
N LEU A 121 1.59 2.62 -0.21
CA LEU A 121 1.48 2.04 1.13
C LEU A 121 2.75 2.20 1.96
N LYS A 122 3.90 1.87 1.37
CA LYS A 122 5.20 1.82 2.06
C LYS A 122 5.66 3.20 2.54
N TRP A 123 5.44 4.25 1.74
CA TRP A 123 5.83 5.60 2.15
C TRP A 123 4.82 6.19 3.13
N ILE A 124 3.53 5.85 3.02
CA ILE A 124 2.52 6.24 4.01
C ILE A 124 2.88 5.63 5.37
N MET A 125 3.19 4.34 5.41
CA MET A 125 3.60 3.64 6.63
C MET A 125 4.90 4.15 7.24
N SER A 126 5.73 4.88 6.47
CA SER A 126 6.93 5.57 6.99
C SER A 126 6.67 7.02 7.44
N SER A 127 5.45 7.52 7.27
CA SER A 127 5.04 8.89 7.58
C SER A 127 4.26 8.97 8.90
N ASN A 128 3.89 10.18 9.33
CA ASN A 128 2.99 10.40 10.46
C ASN A 128 1.53 10.54 10.02
N SER A 129 1.20 10.16 8.78
CA SER A 129 -0.16 9.97 8.29
C SER A 129 -0.51 8.48 8.31
N VAL A 130 -1.80 8.15 8.38
CA VAL A 130 -2.27 6.77 8.49
C VAL A 130 -2.78 6.27 7.15
N ALA A 131 -2.32 5.09 6.74
CA ALA A 131 -2.87 4.40 5.57
C ALA A 131 -4.30 3.94 5.85
N VAL A 132 -5.21 4.23 4.94
CA VAL A 132 -6.59 3.74 4.97
C VAL A 132 -6.79 2.84 3.74
N MET A 133 -7.11 1.58 3.96
CA MET A 133 -7.22 0.59 2.88
C MET A 133 -8.07 -0.63 3.28
N PRO A 134 -8.64 -1.35 2.30
CA PRO A 134 -9.16 -2.69 2.50
C PRO A 134 -8.07 -3.69 2.88
N LEU A 135 -8.46 -4.92 3.19
CA LEU A 135 -7.52 -6.02 3.35
C LEU A 135 -6.68 -6.19 2.06
N PRO A 136 -5.35 -6.30 2.16
CA PRO A 136 -4.51 -6.51 0.98
C PRO A 136 -4.83 -7.87 0.35
N LYS A 137 -4.92 -7.90 -0.98
CA LYS A 137 -5.16 -9.13 -1.75
C LYS A 137 -3.85 -9.68 -2.30
N TYR A 138 -2.89 -8.79 -2.54
CA TYR A 138 -1.57 -9.13 -3.06
C TYR A 138 -0.48 -8.74 -2.07
N GLU A 139 0.63 -9.46 -2.15
CA GLU A 139 1.85 -9.12 -1.42
C GLU A 139 3.06 -9.09 -2.34
N THR A 140 4.05 -8.32 -1.88
CA THR A 140 5.38 -8.18 -2.45
C THR A 140 6.40 -8.58 -1.39
N TRP A 141 7.67 -8.30 -1.65
CA TRP A 141 8.74 -8.41 -0.67
C TRP A 141 8.45 -7.70 0.68
N PHE A 142 7.53 -6.74 0.70
CA PHE A 142 7.11 -6.03 1.90
C PHE A 142 6.16 -6.80 2.81
N MET A 143 5.73 -8.00 2.39
CA MET A 143 4.89 -8.91 3.17
C MET A 143 3.57 -8.27 3.59
N GLU A 144 2.84 -7.67 2.65
CA GLU A 144 1.53 -7.04 2.89
C GLU A 144 0.57 -8.00 3.62
N GLY A 145 0.64 -9.31 3.38
CA GLY A 145 -0.15 -10.33 4.08
C GLY A 145 0.19 -10.51 5.57
N LYS A 146 1.25 -9.87 6.07
CA LYS A 146 1.60 -9.81 7.51
C LYS A 146 1.10 -8.54 8.19
N LEU A 147 0.50 -7.61 7.46
CA LEU A 147 -0.05 -6.40 8.04
C LEU A 147 -1.33 -6.72 8.83
N ILE A 148 -1.44 -6.18 10.04
CA ILE A 148 -2.56 -6.42 10.95
C ILE A 148 -3.52 -5.22 10.83
N PRO A 149 -4.80 -5.47 10.47
CA PRO A 149 -5.86 -4.46 10.45
C PRO A 149 -5.97 -3.68 11.76
N ASP A 150 -6.21 -2.37 11.68
CA ASP A 150 -6.35 -1.44 12.80
C ASP A 150 -5.16 -1.43 13.79
N PHE A 151 -4.03 -2.01 13.38
CA PHE A 151 -2.78 -2.04 14.12
C PHE A 151 -1.63 -1.44 13.30
N HIS A 152 -1.49 -1.79 12.01
CA HIS A 152 -0.49 -1.20 11.09
C HIS A 152 -1.10 -0.16 10.13
N TYR A 153 -2.40 -0.21 9.91
CA TYR A 153 -3.18 0.67 9.03
C TYR A 153 -4.64 0.68 9.50
N ILE A 154 -5.44 1.65 9.05
CA ILE A 154 -6.89 1.66 9.30
C ILE A 154 -7.56 0.81 8.23
N GLN A 155 -8.23 -0.25 8.66
CA GLN A 155 -8.94 -1.12 7.74
C GLN A 155 -10.32 -0.56 7.44
N ILE A 156 -10.70 -0.56 6.16
CA ILE A 156 -12.07 -0.35 5.68
C ILE A 156 -12.58 -1.61 4.97
N LYS A 157 -13.89 -1.72 4.77
CA LYS A 157 -14.50 -2.81 4.00
C LYS A 157 -14.18 -2.69 2.52
N ASP A 158 -14.28 -3.81 1.80
CA ASP A 158 -14.12 -3.86 0.34
C ASP A 158 -15.18 -3.04 -0.42
N ASP A 159 -16.36 -2.82 0.20
CA ASP A 159 -17.44 -1.97 -0.33
C ASP A 159 -17.37 -0.52 0.18
N TYR A 160 -16.35 -0.20 0.98
CA TYR A 160 -16.08 1.12 1.56
C TYR A 160 -17.20 1.70 2.43
N SER A 161 -18.20 0.89 2.83
CA SER A 161 -19.39 1.36 3.55
C SER A 161 -19.12 1.86 4.97
N ASP A 162 -17.95 1.55 5.53
CA ASP A 162 -17.54 1.93 6.89
C ASP A 162 -16.50 3.06 6.94
N LEU A 163 -16.19 3.70 5.80
CA LEU A 163 -15.14 4.71 5.73
C LEU A 163 -15.40 5.89 6.68
N GLU A 164 -16.60 6.48 6.63
CA GLU A 164 -16.94 7.65 7.45
C GLU A 164 -16.82 7.35 8.95
N GLU A 165 -17.37 6.20 9.38
CA GLU A 165 -17.28 5.71 10.76
C GLU A 165 -15.81 5.59 11.20
N LYS A 166 -14.98 4.95 10.38
CA LYS A 166 -13.55 4.77 10.66
C LYS A 166 -12.82 6.10 10.74
N LEU A 167 -13.02 7.02 9.79
CA LEU A 167 -12.36 8.32 9.81
C LEU A 167 -12.75 9.13 11.06
N HIS A 168 -14.05 9.24 11.36
CA HIS A 168 -14.53 9.94 12.55
C HIS A 168 -13.95 9.35 13.84
N TYR A 169 -13.93 8.03 13.98
CA TYR A 169 -13.35 7.38 15.15
C TYR A 169 -11.91 7.82 15.40
N TYR A 170 -11.04 7.82 14.38
CA TYR A 170 -9.63 8.19 14.56
C TYR A 170 -9.38 9.71 14.61
N ILE A 171 -10.31 10.53 14.12
CA ILE A 171 -10.31 11.98 14.35
C ILE A 171 -10.55 12.25 15.84
N ASP A 172 -11.55 11.60 16.43
CA ASP A 172 -11.95 11.78 17.83
C ASP A 172 -11.00 11.08 18.82
N HIS A 173 -10.25 10.07 18.35
CA HIS A 173 -9.30 9.29 19.15
C HIS A 173 -7.88 9.34 18.57
N PRO A 174 -7.24 10.52 18.49
CA PRO A 174 -5.94 10.69 17.83
C PRO A 174 -4.82 9.84 18.44
N GLN A 175 -4.90 9.50 19.73
CA GLN A 175 -3.97 8.60 20.40
C GLN A 175 -3.98 7.18 19.81
N GLU A 176 -5.13 6.69 19.34
CA GLU A 176 -5.22 5.36 18.72
C GLU A 176 -4.62 5.37 17.31
N ALA A 177 -4.81 6.47 16.56
CA ALA A 177 -4.14 6.67 15.28
C ALA A 177 -2.61 6.77 15.44
N GLU A 178 -2.14 7.47 16.47
CA GLU A 178 -0.71 7.57 16.82
C GLU A 178 -0.10 6.19 17.17
N LYS A 179 -0.87 5.29 17.82
CA LYS A 179 -0.42 3.90 18.02
C LYS A 179 -0.25 3.17 16.69
N ILE A 180 -1.20 3.32 15.76
CA ILE A 180 -1.08 2.73 14.41
C ILE A 180 0.18 3.23 13.70
N ILE A 181 0.44 4.54 13.75
CA ILE A 181 1.65 5.14 13.16
C ILE A 181 2.91 4.52 13.75
N ASN A 182 2.98 4.41 15.08
CA ASN A 182 4.14 3.83 15.76
C ASN A 182 4.37 2.35 15.36
N ASN A 183 3.30 1.57 15.28
CA ASN A 183 3.38 0.17 14.84
C ASN A 183 3.82 0.07 13.36
N ALA A 184 3.29 0.93 12.49
CA ALA A 184 3.70 1.01 11.09
C ALA A 184 5.20 1.36 10.96
N HIS A 185 5.68 2.32 11.75
CA HIS A 185 7.10 2.69 11.79
C HIS A 185 7.98 1.54 12.24
N GLN A 186 7.57 0.80 13.28
CA GLN A 186 8.26 -0.40 13.76
C GLN A 186 8.32 -1.47 12.68
N TYR A 187 7.20 -1.74 12.00
CA TYR A 187 7.15 -2.67 10.88
C TYR A 187 8.13 -2.28 9.77
N ILE A 188 8.21 -0.98 9.44
CA ILE A 188 9.08 -0.45 8.39
C ILE A 188 10.58 -0.60 8.73
N GLN A 189 10.96 -0.62 10.02
CA GLN A 189 12.38 -0.68 10.41
C GLN A 189 13.11 -1.91 9.86
N GLN A 190 12.44 -3.05 9.72
CA GLN A 190 13.06 -4.29 9.25
C GLN A 190 13.65 -4.15 7.84
N PHE A 191 13.05 -3.28 7.00
CA PHE A 191 13.46 -3.08 5.60
C PHE A 191 14.54 -2.02 5.41
N LYS A 192 15.00 -1.35 6.49
CA LYS A 192 15.99 -0.27 6.39
C LYS A 192 17.44 -0.76 6.33
N ASN A 193 17.71 -2.00 6.73
CA ASN A 193 19.06 -2.57 6.67
C ASN A 193 19.36 -3.14 5.27
N ARG A 194 19.93 -2.31 4.38
CA ARG A 194 20.25 -2.69 3.00
C ARG A 194 21.10 -3.97 2.89
N LYS A 195 22.13 -4.13 3.73
CA LYS A 195 23.01 -5.31 3.69
C LYS A 195 22.26 -6.59 4.07
N LEU A 196 21.38 -6.50 5.06
CA LEU A 196 20.53 -7.63 5.46
C LEU A 196 19.53 -7.97 4.36
N GLU A 197 18.88 -6.98 3.76
CA GLU A 197 17.95 -7.17 2.65
C GLU A 197 18.61 -7.86 1.44
N ASP A 198 19.84 -7.45 1.09
CA ASP A 198 20.59 -8.06 0.00
C ASP A 198 20.99 -9.51 0.33
N LEU A 199 21.38 -9.78 1.60
CA LEU A 199 21.66 -11.14 2.06
C LEU A 199 20.41 -12.03 2.01
N ILE A 200 19.26 -11.53 2.45
CA ILE A 200 17.98 -12.27 2.39
C ILE A 200 17.63 -12.57 0.93
N ALA A 201 17.74 -11.59 0.03
CA ALA A 201 17.50 -11.78 -1.40
C ALA A 201 18.41 -12.86 -2.00
N LEU A 202 19.71 -12.84 -1.67
CA LEU A 202 20.65 -13.87 -2.11
C LEU A 202 20.29 -15.26 -1.57
N ARG A 203 19.88 -15.38 -0.30
CA ARG A 203 19.44 -16.65 0.29
C ARG A 203 18.14 -17.17 -0.32
N VAL A 204 17.22 -16.29 -0.72
CA VAL A 204 16.02 -16.67 -1.46
C VAL A 204 16.40 -17.24 -2.82
N LEU A 205 17.30 -16.58 -3.56
CA LEU A 205 17.79 -17.05 -4.86
C LEU A 205 18.51 -18.38 -4.76
N GLU A 206 19.42 -18.53 -3.80
CA GLU A 206 20.13 -19.79 -3.52
C GLU A 206 19.14 -20.93 -3.27
N LYS A 207 18.19 -20.73 -2.35
CA LYS A 207 17.16 -21.72 -2.04
C LYS A 207 16.30 -22.06 -3.27
N TYR A 208 15.94 -21.06 -4.07
CA TYR A 208 15.19 -21.25 -5.31
C TYR A 208 15.97 -22.15 -6.27
N PHE A 209 17.23 -21.82 -6.58
CA PHE A 209 18.04 -22.60 -7.52
C PHE A 209 18.31 -24.03 -7.03
N THR A 210 18.56 -24.23 -5.73
CA THR A 210 18.69 -25.58 -5.17
C THR A 210 17.40 -26.39 -5.32
N LYS A 211 16.23 -25.77 -5.10
CA LYS A 211 14.93 -26.47 -5.16
C LYS A 211 14.43 -26.72 -6.58
N THR A 212 14.89 -25.95 -7.55
CA THR A 212 14.54 -26.12 -8.98
C THR A 212 15.58 -26.88 -9.78
N ASN A 213 16.61 -27.46 -9.13
CA ASN A 213 17.75 -28.13 -9.78
C ASN A 213 18.48 -27.24 -10.80
N GLN A 214 18.56 -25.94 -10.49
CA GLN A 214 19.27 -24.93 -11.29
C GLN A 214 20.58 -24.49 -10.61
N GLY A 215 20.96 -25.12 -9.50
CA GLY A 215 22.27 -24.98 -8.88
C GLY A 215 23.33 -25.82 -9.59
N LEU A 216 24.57 -25.32 -9.60
CA LEU A 216 25.78 -26.07 -10.01
C LEU A 216 25.99 -27.31 -9.14
#